data_AF-A0A3D9BGI7-F1
#
_entry.id   AF-A0A3D9BGI7-F1
#
_cell.length_a   1.000
_cell.length_b   1.000
_cell.length_c   1.000
_cell.angle_alpha   90.00
_cell.angle_beta   90.00
_cell.angle_gamma   90.00
#
_symmetry.space_group_name_H-M   'P 1'
#
loop_
_entity.id
_entity.type
_entity.pdbx_description
1 polymer ?
#
loop_
_entity_poly.entity_id
_entity_poly.type
_entity_poly.pdbx_seq_one_letter_code
_entity_poly.pdbx_strand_id
1 'polypeptide(L)'
;MKKIVILFVSLVALMIISVTIYWNLPIEITRKSDIEKGNKIIQNIKSYENRFGKLPENSDYKTLENLGLPHEDSRVYLDYKTDNKGNFELTYLEGFDGPYLLWNSQEGKWTIDYPKILK
;
A
#
# COMPACT_ATOMS: atom_id res chain seq x y z
N MET A 1 43.99 -17.68 -14.11
CA MET A 1 42.82 -18.46 -13.65
C MET A 1 42.40 -18.11 -12.22
N LYS A 2 43.24 -18.27 -11.18
CA LYS A 2 42.87 -17.94 -9.78
C LYS A 2 42.29 -16.54 -9.57
N LYS A 3 42.88 -15.51 -10.18
CA LYS A 3 42.38 -14.12 -10.12
C LYS A 3 40.99 -13.94 -10.75
N ILE A 4 40.71 -14.66 -11.84
CA ILE A 4 39.41 -14.64 -12.53
C ILE A 4 38.35 -15.34 -11.66
N VAL A 5 38.70 -16.46 -11.03
CA VAL A 5 37.83 -17.16 -10.08
C VAL A 5 37.51 -16.28 -8.88
N ILE A 6 38.50 -15.59 -8.30
CA ILE A 6 38.28 -14.66 -7.18
C ILE A 6 37.35 -13.52 -7.59
N LEU A 7 37.56 -12.90 -8.75
CA LEU A 7 36.70 -11.84 -9.26
C LEU A 7 35.25 -12.32 -9.45
N PHE A 8 35.06 -13.51 -10.02
CA PHE A 8 33.73 -14.09 -10.22
C PHE A 8 33.04 -14.38 -8.88
N VAL A 9 33.73 -14.99 -7.93
CA VAL A 9 33.19 -15.26 -6.59
C VAL A 9 32.83 -13.96 -5.87
N SER A 10 33.67 -12.93 -5.94
CA SER A 10 33.38 -11.61 -5.37
C SER A 10 32.14 -10.97 -5.99
N LEU A 11 31.95 -11.10 -7.31
CA LEU A 11 30.78 -10.57 -8.00
C LEU A 11 29.50 -11.28 -7.57
N VAL A 12 29.53 -12.61 -7.48
CA VAL A 12 28.40 -13.41 -6.99
C VAL A 12 28.07 -13.06 -5.55
N ALA A 13 29.08 -12.95 -4.68
CA ALA A 13 28.88 -12.54 -3.29
C ALA A 13 28.24 -11.16 -3.19
N LEU A 14 28.68 -10.19 -4.00
CA LEU A 14 28.11 -8.85 -4.03
C LEU A 14 26.65 -8.87 -4.50
N MET A 15 26.33 -9.68 -5.51
CA MET A 15 24.95 -9.84 -5.99
C MET A 15 24.03 -10.41 -4.89
N ILE A 16 24.49 -11.43 -4.15
CA ILE A 16 23.72 -12.02 -3.04
C ILE A 16 23.48 -10.99 -1.94
N ILE A 17 24.51 -10.22 -1.58
CA ILE A 17 24.39 -9.16 -0.57
C ILE A 17 23.38 -8.10 -1.02
N SER A 18 23.44 -7.64 -2.27
CA SER A 18 22.50 -6.65 -2.80
C SER A 18 21.05 -7.16 -2.79
N VAL A 19 20.81 -8.41 -3.19
CA VAL A 19 19.47 -9.02 -3.14
C VAL A 19 18.98 -9.12 -1.69
N THR A 20 19.84 -9.55 -0.77
CA THR A 20 19.48 -9.69 0.65
C THR A 20 19.12 -8.33 1.27
N ILE A 21 19.87 -7.27 0.95
CA ILE A 21 19.57 -5.92 1.41
C ILE A 21 18.22 -5.46 0.84
N TYR A 22 18.00 -5.63 -0.46
CA TYR A 22 16.75 -5.23 -1.11
C TYR A 22 15.52 -5.88 -0.49
N TRP A 23 15.58 -7.18 -0.19
CA TRP A 23 14.47 -7.91 0.44
C TRP A 23 14.21 -7.51 1.91
N ASN A 24 15.20 -6.95 2.60
CA ASN A 24 15.07 -6.48 3.98
C ASN A 24 14.81 -4.97 4.09
N LEU A 25 14.55 -4.28 2.97
CA LEU A 25 14.21 -2.86 3.02
C LEU A 25 12.83 -2.67 3.66
N PRO A 26 12.68 -1.67 4.55
CA PRO A 26 11.38 -1.29 5.11
C PRO A 26 10.36 -0.93 4.02
N ILE A 27 9.08 -1.19 4.29
CA ILE A 27 7.97 -0.96 3.35
C ILE A 27 7.81 0.53 3.02
N GLU A 28 8.21 1.40 3.93
CA GLU A 28 8.24 2.85 3.76
C GLU A 28 9.18 3.28 2.63
N ILE A 29 10.20 2.46 2.34
CA ILE A 29 11.14 2.69 1.23
C ILE A 29 10.63 2.02 -0.03
N THR A 30 10.30 0.73 0.03
CA THR A 30 9.93 -0.05 -1.17
C THR A 30 8.59 0.36 -1.76
N ARG A 31 7.68 0.91 -0.94
CA ARG A 31 6.33 1.36 -1.32
C ARG A 31 6.12 2.86 -1.13
N LYS A 32 7.19 3.66 -1.06
CA LYS A 32 7.15 5.09 -0.75
C LYS A 32 6.10 5.87 -1.57
N SER A 33 6.10 5.68 -2.89
CA SER A 33 5.19 6.40 -3.80
C SER A 33 3.72 6.09 -3.52
N ASP A 34 3.41 4.82 -3.23
CA ASP A 34 2.04 4.40 -2.91
C ASP A 34 1.62 4.96 -1.56
N ILE A 35 2.49 4.84 -0.55
CA ILE A 35 2.25 5.39 0.79
C ILE A 35 2.00 6.91 0.74
N GLU A 36 2.77 7.67 -0.04
CA GLU A 36 2.57 9.11 -0.20
C GLU A 36 1.21 9.44 -0.82
N LYS A 37 0.79 8.71 -1.86
CA LYS A 37 -0.54 8.87 -2.48
C LYS A 37 -1.66 8.49 -1.52
N GLY A 38 -1.54 7.32 -0.89
CA GLY A 38 -2.52 6.83 0.07
C GLY A 38 -2.69 7.77 1.28
N ASN A 39 -1.59 8.34 1.79
CA ASN A 39 -1.64 9.32 2.87
C ASN A 39 -2.44 10.57 2.50
N LYS A 40 -2.33 11.06 1.25
CA LYS A 40 -3.14 12.18 0.77
C LYS A 40 -4.63 11.82 0.74
N ILE A 41 -4.97 10.61 0.28
CA ILE A 41 -6.36 10.11 0.25
C ILE A 41 -6.91 9.97 1.68
N ILE A 42 -6.13 9.42 2.61
CA ILE A 42 -6.49 9.31 4.04
C ILE A 42 -6.81 10.69 4.63
N GLN A 43 -6.00 11.71 4.32
CA GLN A 43 -6.26 13.07 4.78
C GLN A 43 -7.56 13.64 4.23
N ASN A 44 -7.86 13.38 2.95
CA ASN A 44 -9.11 13.80 2.32
C ASN A 44 -10.32 13.11 2.96
N ILE A 45 -10.25 11.79 3.19
CA ILE A 45 -11.32 11.01 3.86
C ILE A 45 -11.55 11.53 5.29
N LYS A 46 -10.49 11.75 6.08
CA LYS A 46 -10.62 12.31 7.43
C LYS A 46 -11.22 13.72 7.42
N SER A 47 -10.87 14.54 6.43
CA SER A 47 -11.46 15.87 6.27
C SER A 47 -12.95 15.80 5.89
N TYR A 48 -13.32 14.84 5.04
CA TYR A 48 -14.72 14.55 4.71
C TYR A 48 -15.50 14.12 5.97
N GLU A 49 -14.97 13.17 6.74
CA GLU A 49 -15.58 12.68 7.97
C GLU A 49 -15.81 13.82 8.98
N ASN A 50 -14.80 14.67 9.19
CA ASN A 50 -14.92 15.84 10.06
C ASN A 50 -16.00 16.83 9.61
N ARG A 51 -16.24 16.95 8.30
CA ARG A 51 -17.21 17.90 7.73
C ARG A 51 -18.64 17.36 7.74
N PHE A 52 -18.82 16.08 7.45
CA PHE A 52 -20.15 15.47 7.26
C PHE A 52 -20.58 14.58 8.43
N GLY A 53 -19.70 14.32 9.39
CA GLY A 53 -19.96 13.47 10.56
C GLY A 53 -20.09 11.98 10.22
N LYS A 54 -19.71 11.56 9.01
CA LYS A 54 -19.72 10.17 8.56
C LYS A 54 -18.62 9.92 7.52
N LEU A 55 -18.18 8.67 7.43
CA LEU A 55 -17.32 8.20 6.35
C LEU A 55 -18.09 8.19 5.00
N PRO A 56 -17.38 8.38 3.88
CA PRO A 56 -18.00 8.23 2.56
C PRO A 56 -18.44 6.78 2.34
N GLU A 57 -19.58 6.62 1.68
CA GLU A 57 -20.17 5.31 1.40
C GLU A 57 -19.35 4.57 0.34
N ASN A 58 -19.14 3.26 0.53
CA ASN A 58 -18.32 2.43 -0.38
C ASN A 58 -18.82 2.46 -1.84
N SER A 59 -20.12 2.68 -2.06
CA SER A 59 -20.75 2.75 -3.38
C SER A 59 -20.83 4.16 -3.97
N ASP A 60 -20.45 5.21 -3.23
CA ASP A 60 -20.47 6.59 -3.73
C ASP A 60 -19.18 6.91 -4.50
N TYR A 61 -19.05 6.29 -5.67
CA TYR A 61 -17.86 6.40 -6.52
C TYR A 61 -17.51 7.85 -6.86
N LYS A 62 -18.51 8.73 -7.01
CA LYS A 62 -18.27 10.15 -7.31
C LYS A 62 -17.61 10.87 -6.13
N THR A 63 -18.06 10.61 -4.91
CA THR A 63 -17.39 11.14 -3.71
C THR A 63 -16.00 10.55 -3.57
N LEU A 64 -15.84 9.24 -3.74
CA LEU A 64 -14.54 8.56 -3.62
C LEU A 64 -13.52 9.09 -4.65
N GLU A 65 -13.94 9.30 -5.91
CA GLU A 65 -13.11 9.90 -6.96
C GLU A 65 -12.65 11.32 -6.59
N ASN A 66 -13.56 12.16 -6.08
CA ASN A 66 -13.22 13.50 -5.60
C ASN A 66 -12.25 13.48 -4.41
N LEU A 67 -12.24 12.41 -3.61
CA LEU A 67 -11.29 12.20 -2.52
C LEU A 67 -9.92 11.67 -3.01
N GLY A 68 -9.81 11.33 -4.29
CA GLY A 68 -8.58 10.89 -4.94
C GLY A 68 -8.45 9.38 -5.12
N LEU A 69 -9.50 8.60 -4.85
CA LEU A 69 -9.53 7.18 -5.18
C LEU A 69 -9.71 7.02 -6.70
N PRO A 70 -8.82 6.27 -7.38
CA PRO A 70 -8.89 6.13 -8.83
C PRO A 70 -10.17 5.39 -9.24
N HIS A 71 -10.84 5.88 -10.29
CA HIS A 71 -11.83 5.09 -10.99
C HIS A 71 -11.13 4.02 -11.84
N GLU A 72 -11.79 2.87 -11.99
CA GLU A 72 -11.24 1.59 -12.41
C GLU A 72 -10.64 1.61 -13.83
N ASP A 73 -9.32 1.87 -13.95
CA ASP A 73 -8.60 1.67 -15.22
C ASP A 73 -7.06 1.50 -15.13
N SER A 74 -6.45 1.22 -13.97
CA SER A 74 -5.00 0.96 -13.95
C SER A 74 -4.55 -0.06 -12.91
N ARG A 75 -3.47 -0.76 -13.27
CA ARG A 75 -2.91 -2.02 -12.76
C ARG A 75 -2.52 -2.09 -11.27
N VAL A 76 -3.05 -1.22 -10.44
CA VAL A 76 -2.87 -1.18 -8.99
C VAL A 76 -4.17 -0.58 -8.40
N TYR A 77 -5.18 -1.41 -8.14
CA TYR A 77 -6.50 -0.93 -7.74
C TYR A 77 -6.50 -0.68 -6.23
N LEU A 78 -6.33 0.59 -5.86
CA LEU A 78 -6.46 1.04 -4.48
C LEU A 78 -7.93 0.97 -4.06
N ASP A 79 -8.27 -0.08 -3.33
CA ASP A 79 -9.62 -0.31 -2.80
C ASP A 79 -9.84 0.46 -1.51
N TYR A 80 -11.09 0.85 -1.27
CA TYR A 80 -11.55 1.53 -0.06
C TYR A 80 -12.74 0.78 0.53
N LYS A 81 -12.61 0.40 1.81
CA LYS A 81 -13.64 -0.32 2.55
C LYS A 81 -13.88 0.31 3.91
N THR A 82 -15.13 0.29 4.35
CA THR A 82 -15.56 0.74 5.67
C THR A 82 -16.18 -0.38 6.47
N ASP A 83 -16.05 -0.33 7.79
CA ASP A 83 -16.85 -1.14 8.71
C ASP A 83 -18.03 -0.33 9.30
N ASN A 84 -18.96 -1.03 9.95
CA ASN A 84 -20.11 -0.40 10.61
C ASN A 84 -19.74 0.33 11.92
N LYS A 85 -18.45 0.44 12.26
CA LYS A 85 -17.94 1.02 13.51
C LYS A 85 -17.18 2.33 13.28
N GLY A 86 -17.23 2.88 12.07
CA GLY A 86 -16.52 4.12 11.71
C GLY A 86 -15.04 3.90 11.43
N ASN A 87 -14.63 2.68 11.06
CA ASN A 87 -13.28 2.41 10.58
C ASN A 87 -13.27 2.25 9.08
N PHE A 88 -12.14 2.56 8.48
CA PHE A 88 -11.90 2.33 7.06
C PHE A 88 -10.51 1.76 6.80
N GLU A 89 -10.39 1.15 5.63
CA GLU A 89 -9.19 0.51 5.14
C GLU A 89 -8.96 0.91 3.70
N LEU A 90 -7.69 1.17 3.37
CA LEU A 90 -7.20 1.32 2.01
C LEU A 90 -6.31 0.14 1.68
N THR A 91 -6.55 -0.51 0.54
CA THR A 91 -5.80 -1.70 0.12
C THR A 91 -5.33 -1.57 -1.32
N TYR A 92 -4.03 -1.65 -1.56
CA TYR A 92 -3.48 -1.76 -2.91
C TYR A 92 -3.60 -3.19 -3.43
N LEU A 93 -4.65 -3.49 -4.19
CA LEU A 93 -4.91 -4.82 -4.76
C LEU A 93 -4.02 -5.08 -5.98
N GLU A 94 -2.77 -5.45 -5.71
CA GLU A 94 -1.79 -5.87 -6.71
C GLU A 94 -1.68 -7.40 -6.75
N GLY A 95 -1.93 -8.00 -7.91
CA GLY A 95 -1.92 -9.46 -8.05
C GLY A 95 -3.20 -10.14 -7.54
N PHE A 96 -3.15 -11.46 -7.31
CA PHE A 96 -4.35 -12.26 -7.04
C PHE A 96 -4.57 -12.58 -5.54
N ASP A 97 -3.53 -12.95 -4.79
CA ASP A 97 -3.67 -13.57 -3.45
C ASP A 97 -2.93 -12.83 -2.31
N GLY A 98 -2.54 -11.57 -2.50
CA GLY A 98 -1.80 -10.80 -1.50
C GLY A 98 -0.49 -11.47 -1.06
N PRO A 99 0.09 -11.09 0.10
CA PRO A 99 -0.34 -9.98 0.95
C PRO A 99 -0.22 -8.63 0.22
N TYR A 100 -1.02 -7.65 0.64
CA TYR A 100 -1.11 -6.34 -0.01
C TYR A 100 -0.52 -5.25 0.85
N LEU A 101 -0.21 -4.11 0.24
CA LEU A 101 0.02 -2.88 1.00
C LEU A 101 -1.34 -2.34 1.45
N LEU A 102 -1.56 -2.27 2.77
CA LEU A 102 -2.80 -1.77 3.36
C LEU A 102 -2.55 -0.70 4.42
N TRP A 103 -3.55 0.15 4.63
CA TRP A 103 -3.65 1.05 5.77
C TRP A 103 -5.01 0.88 6.42
N ASN A 104 -5.04 0.72 7.74
CA ASN A 104 -6.27 0.56 8.51
C ASN A 104 -6.40 1.68 9.56
N SER A 105 -7.58 2.29 9.68
CA SER A 105 -7.81 3.40 10.60
C SER A 105 -7.69 3.04 12.09
N GLN A 106 -7.85 1.76 12.45
CA GLN A 106 -7.66 1.28 13.82
C GLN A 106 -6.18 1.23 14.20
N GLU A 107 -5.32 0.81 13.27
CA GLU A 107 -3.88 0.69 13.51
C GLU A 107 -3.11 1.98 13.20
N GLY A 108 -3.62 2.79 12.27
CA GLY A 108 -3.04 4.08 11.89
C GLY A 108 -1.70 3.98 11.14
N LYS A 109 -1.36 2.82 10.59
CA LYS A 109 -0.08 2.57 9.90
C LYS A 109 -0.27 1.75 8.62
N TRP A 110 0.70 1.88 7.71
CA TRP A 110 0.82 1.03 6.54
C TRP A 110 1.43 -0.32 6.93
N THR A 111 0.92 -1.42 6.36
CA THR A 111 1.44 -2.78 6.59
C THR A 111 1.35 -3.63 5.32
N ILE A 112 2.07 -4.75 5.33
CA ILE A 112 1.90 -5.83 4.34
C ILE A 112 1.14 -6.95 5.02
N ASP A 113 -0.14 -7.11 4.68
CA ASP A 113 -1.07 -8.04 5.34
C ASP A 113 -2.26 -8.31 4.38
N TYR A 114 -3.23 -9.09 4.87
CA TYR A 114 -4.50 -9.33 4.19
C TYR A 114 -5.56 -8.31 4.62
N PRO A 115 -6.53 -7.98 3.74
CA PRO A 115 -7.60 -7.05 4.07
C PRO A 115 -8.39 -7.53 5.29
N LYS A 116 -8.64 -6.63 6.22
CA LYS A 116 -9.31 -6.92 7.50
C LYS A 116 -10.79 -6.53 7.44
N ILE A 117 -11.14 -5.56 6.60
CA ILE A 117 -12.52 -5.13 6.39
C ILE A 117 -13.07 -5.80 5.13
N LEU A 118 -13.80 -6.90 5.33
CA LEU A 118 -14.44 -7.67 4.25
C LEU A 118 -15.92 -7.33 4.17
N LYS A 119 -16.31 -6.31 3.39
CA LYS A 119 -17.73 -6.07 3.07
C LYS A 119 -17.99 -5.18 1.87
#